data_AF-A0A960FPD9-F1
#
_entry.id   AF-A0A960FPD9-F1
#
_cell.length_a   1.000
_cell.length_b   1.000
_cell.length_c   1.000
_cell.angle_alpha   90.00
_cell.angle_beta   90.00
_cell.angle_gamma   90.00
#
_symmetry.space_group_name_H-M   'P 1'
#
loop_
_entity.id
_entity.type
_entity.pdbx_description
1 polymer ?
#
loop_
_entity_poly.entity_id
_entity_poly.type
_entity_poly.pdbx_seq_one_letter_code
_entity_poly.pdbx_strand_id
1 'polypeptide(L)'
;MTATLSAVVIVVTSVLAPAPPPAAAGAAAAKQAEPDGEASGPGFSSAPAEGPTGTSIALSGAGCVLPGSDEPGDGVVVTLVHDGAVFTADTLTVADDGTWSGTLVVPAGTPADPYRIKAVCASPWFEDGDPVTYQKRTFTVTGEGAGAPTEGAVAPSFNGGIEPFGEYDGQSTCNPREQPGMAAFRRLVQSNYGGGSLGVVRACGVGGTSEHKEGRAWDWAMNANSARDRATVQSLIDFLFTTDNNCNTFANARRLGIMYIIWNRRMFRMYDTDRGWSSYSGPSPHTDHVHFSLTRAGGAGQVSYWTRTFRAPRFSAASRTVRGLAVNPAFDRSTTGDFDGDGRDDLLWYRPGGEVDHVWYSAGGGRFVDSTRQVGGDYRVFAGDFNGDCVDDIFWYGPGPARDSIWLGTRNRTFRHLAVNVRGDYWPVVGDFNGDRSDDILWYRPGAGSDPVWYGTIYARFVGRTQQVNGNYRPFGGDFNGDGRDDIFWYGPGAQPDSLWRGEAGNRFSARAVRSDHDAVAVPGDYNGDQRTDVLWYGRGATADAIWLGTSNGGFLGTSVNMPGEFGISVSGDFDGTGQDDVLFHGDPARRTRLWLY
;
A
#
# COMPACT_ATOMS: atom_id res chain seq x y z
N MET A 1 59.82 41.33 23.22
CA MET A 1 60.20 39.92 23.00
C MET A 1 59.46 39.43 21.78
N THR A 2 60.23 39.13 20.73
CA THR A 2 59.82 38.82 19.36
C THR A 2 59.66 37.31 19.15
N ALA A 3 58.60 36.88 18.46
CA ALA A 3 58.48 35.57 17.80
C ALA A 3 57.39 35.70 16.71
N THR A 4 57.74 36.02 15.46
CA THR A 4 58.08 35.13 14.31
C THR A 4 56.87 34.49 13.61
N LEU A 5 56.50 35.11 12.48
CA LEU A 5 55.80 34.49 11.35
C LEU A 5 56.76 33.56 10.57
N SER A 6 56.21 32.57 9.87
CA SER A 6 56.85 31.96 8.69
C SER A 6 55.80 31.62 7.65
N ALA A 7 55.90 32.32 6.52
CA ALA A 7 55.40 31.89 5.22
C ALA A 7 56.57 31.27 4.45
N VAL A 8 56.35 30.19 3.70
CA VAL A 8 57.27 29.80 2.63
C VAL A 8 56.49 29.43 1.36
N VAL A 9 57.02 30.03 0.30
CA VAL A 9 56.59 30.11 -1.10
C VAL A 9 56.97 28.83 -1.85
N ILE A 10 56.08 28.33 -2.72
CA ILE A 10 56.40 27.30 -3.71
C ILE A 10 56.72 28.00 -5.04
N VAL A 11 57.94 27.80 -5.55
CA VAL A 11 58.39 28.21 -6.89
C VAL A 11 58.43 26.99 -7.80
N VAL A 12 57.90 27.15 -9.01
CA VAL A 12 57.86 26.19 -10.12
C VAL A 12 59.17 26.25 -10.93
N THR A 13 59.69 25.10 -11.39
CA THR A 13 60.34 24.99 -12.72
C THR A 13 60.35 23.55 -13.23
N SER A 14 59.96 23.41 -14.50
CA SER A 14 59.89 22.24 -15.38
C SER A 14 61.24 21.68 -15.84
N VAL A 15 61.34 20.36 -16.08
CA VAL A 15 62.28 19.76 -17.05
C VAL A 15 61.63 18.55 -17.75
N LEU A 16 61.82 18.48 -19.07
CA LEU A 16 61.34 17.51 -20.06
C LEU A 16 61.88 16.08 -19.90
N ALA A 17 61.12 15.13 -20.45
CA ALA A 17 61.40 13.69 -20.53
C ALA A 17 62.61 13.30 -21.41
N PRO A 18 63.11 12.06 -21.24
CA PRO A 18 63.20 11.16 -22.40
C PRO A 18 62.69 9.73 -22.13
N ALA A 19 62.30 9.07 -23.22
CA ALA A 19 61.65 7.75 -23.31
C ALA A 19 62.53 6.55 -22.89
N PRO A 20 61.93 5.38 -22.56
CA PRO A 20 62.62 4.10 -22.57
C PRO A 20 62.13 3.11 -23.67
N PRO A 21 62.92 2.04 -23.95
CA PRO A 21 62.94 1.26 -25.19
C PRO A 21 62.17 -0.11 -25.08
N PRO A 22 62.21 -1.02 -26.08
CA PRO A 22 61.07 -1.89 -26.42
C PRO A 22 61.03 -3.26 -25.73
N ALA A 23 59.88 -3.92 -25.93
CA ALA A 23 59.40 -5.16 -25.35
C ALA A 23 60.30 -6.40 -25.55
N ALA A 24 60.27 -7.28 -24.54
CA ALA A 24 60.47 -8.72 -24.69
C ALA A 24 59.47 -9.46 -23.78
N ALA A 25 58.84 -10.49 -24.34
CA ALA A 25 57.75 -11.27 -23.77
C ALA A 25 58.19 -12.16 -22.60
N GLY A 26 57.30 -12.29 -21.60
CA GLY A 26 57.35 -13.29 -20.55
C GLY A 26 55.93 -13.54 -20.05
N ALA A 27 55.42 -14.75 -20.28
CA ALA A 27 54.06 -15.17 -20.01
C ALA A 27 53.65 -14.97 -18.55
N ALA A 28 52.56 -14.23 -18.33
CA ALA A 28 51.83 -14.22 -17.07
C ALA A 28 50.53 -15.02 -17.25
N ALA A 29 50.40 -16.06 -16.43
CA ALA A 29 49.25 -16.95 -16.40
C ALA A 29 47.95 -16.16 -16.15
N ALA A 30 46.98 -16.37 -17.02
CA ALA A 30 45.61 -15.93 -16.82
C ALA A 30 45.06 -16.59 -15.54
N LYS A 31 44.72 -15.77 -14.53
CA LYS A 31 43.73 -16.16 -13.53
C LYS A 31 42.41 -16.32 -14.29
N GLN A 32 41.94 -17.57 -14.35
CA GLN A 32 40.60 -17.91 -14.82
C GLN A 32 39.61 -17.05 -14.07
N ALA A 33 38.83 -16.26 -14.83
CA ALA A 33 37.56 -15.75 -14.35
C ALA A 33 36.71 -16.96 -13.94
N GLU A 34 36.17 -16.92 -12.73
CA GLU A 34 35.04 -17.79 -12.40
C GLU A 34 33.90 -17.43 -13.37
N PRO A 35 33.30 -18.41 -14.06
CA PRO A 35 32.24 -18.12 -15.00
C PRO A 35 31.00 -17.67 -14.22
N ASP A 36 30.54 -16.45 -14.49
CA ASP A 36 29.16 -16.05 -14.26
C ASP A 36 28.27 -17.16 -14.86
N GLY A 37 27.44 -17.79 -14.03
CA GLY A 37 26.54 -18.85 -14.47
C GLY A 37 25.79 -18.44 -15.73
N GLU A 38 25.95 -19.21 -16.80
CA GLU A 38 25.40 -18.96 -18.12
C GLU A 38 23.88 -18.69 -18.04
N ALA A 39 23.46 -17.56 -18.59
CA ALA A 39 22.06 -17.29 -18.88
C ALA A 39 21.59 -18.19 -20.03
N SER A 40 21.16 -19.42 -19.71
CA SER A 40 20.74 -20.45 -20.68
C SER A 40 19.26 -20.38 -21.10
N GLY A 41 18.60 -19.25 -20.89
CA GLY A 41 17.17 -19.07 -21.18
C GLY A 41 16.87 -18.60 -22.61
N PRO A 42 15.59 -18.62 -23.03
CA PRO A 42 15.16 -18.01 -24.29
C PRO A 42 15.41 -16.50 -24.29
N GLY A 43 15.68 -15.93 -25.47
CA GLY A 43 15.80 -14.49 -25.66
C GLY A 43 14.43 -13.81 -25.78
N PHE A 44 14.34 -12.54 -25.39
CA PHE A 44 13.21 -11.66 -25.67
C PHE A 44 13.69 -10.32 -26.27
N SER A 45 12.81 -9.54 -26.87
CA SER A 45 13.11 -8.21 -27.40
C SER A 45 12.65 -7.11 -26.43
N SER A 46 13.41 -6.01 -26.37
CA SER A 46 13.08 -4.81 -25.59
C SER A 46 13.47 -3.57 -26.40
N ALA A 47 12.54 -2.64 -26.62
CA ALA A 47 12.80 -1.39 -27.33
C ALA A 47 11.92 -0.23 -26.81
N PRO A 48 12.45 0.99 -26.67
CA PRO A 48 13.85 1.38 -26.92
C PRO A 48 14.81 0.83 -25.84
N ALA A 49 16.12 0.84 -26.11
CA ALA A 49 17.15 0.37 -25.18
C ALA A 49 17.56 1.45 -24.15
N GLU A 50 17.12 2.69 -24.36
CA GLU A 50 17.34 3.81 -23.48
C GLU A 50 16.19 4.80 -23.61
N GLY A 51 15.99 5.62 -22.60
CA GLY A 51 14.98 6.67 -22.60
C GLY A 51 14.83 7.29 -21.22
N PRO A 52 14.20 8.46 -21.13
CA PRO A 52 13.94 9.08 -19.84
C PRO A 52 12.85 8.31 -19.06
N THR A 53 12.60 8.66 -17.80
CA THR A 53 11.40 8.22 -17.08
C THR A 53 10.12 8.52 -17.86
N GLY A 54 9.09 7.69 -17.69
CA GLY A 54 7.88 7.68 -18.51
C GLY A 54 8.04 6.99 -19.87
N THR A 55 9.23 6.53 -20.25
CA THR A 55 9.42 5.74 -21.47
C THR A 55 8.70 4.39 -21.35
N SER A 56 7.82 4.11 -22.30
CA SER A 56 7.25 2.77 -22.50
C SER A 56 8.25 1.89 -23.27
N ILE A 57 8.75 0.86 -22.62
CA ILE A 57 9.62 -0.16 -23.21
C ILE A 57 8.71 -1.25 -23.78
N ALA A 58 8.63 -1.33 -25.10
CA ALA A 58 7.96 -2.44 -25.77
C ALA A 58 8.77 -3.72 -25.60
N LEU A 59 8.10 -4.77 -25.17
CA LEU A 59 8.68 -6.06 -24.83
C LEU A 59 7.94 -7.15 -25.60
N SER A 60 8.66 -8.13 -26.13
CA SER A 60 8.03 -9.33 -26.70
C SER A 60 8.96 -10.54 -26.67
N GLY A 61 8.39 -11.71 -26.54
CA GLY A 61 9.13 -12.97 -26.53
C GLY A 61 8.22 -14.15 -26.82
N ALA A 62 8.80 -15.35 -26.74
CA ALA A 62 8.10 -16.60 -26.96
C ALA A 62 8.63 -17.69 -26.02
N GLY A 63 7.99 -18.85 -26.01
CA GLY A 63 8.42 -19.99 -25.21
C GLY A 63 8.10 -19.86 -23.72
N CYS A 64 7.10 -19.04 -23.38
CA CYS A 64 6.49 -19.14 -22.05
C CYS A 64 5.43 -20.24 -22.13
N VAL A 65 5.85 -21.46 -21.83
CA VAL A 65 5.03 -22.67 -21.81
C VAL A 65 5.29 -23.42 -20.52
N LEU A 66 4.32 -24.20 -20.04
CA LEU A 66 4.53 -25.00 -18.82
C LEU A 66 5.63 -26.05 -19.09
N PRO A 67 6.59 -26.26 -18.18
CA PRO A 67 7.70 -27.18 -18.40
C PRO A 67 7.24 -28.59 -18.80
N GLY A 68 7.73 -29.09 -19.95
CA GLY A 68 7.38 -30.41 -20.45
C GLY A 68 6.01 -30.53 -21.13
N SER A 69 5.38 -29.39 -21.48
CA SER A 69 4.10 -29.33 -22.21
C SER A 69 4.14 -28.32 -23.36
N ASP A 70 3.10 -28.36 -24.19
CA ASP A 70 2.80 -27.31 -25.18
C ASP A 70 1.74 -26.32 -24.67
N GLU A 71 1.35 -26.38 -23.39
CA GLU A 71 0.38 -25.47 -22.80
C GLU A 71 1.05 -24.11 -22.49
N PRO A 72 0.41 -22.99 -22.82
CA PRO A 72 0.97 -21.66 -22.58
C PRO A 72 1.13 -21.40 -21.07
N GLY A 73 2.21 -20.71 -20.72
CA GLY A 73 2.40 -20.19 -19.37
C GLY A 73 1.39 -19.09 -19.05
N ASP A 74 1.29 -18.74 -17.78
CA ASP A 74 0.23 -17.89 -17.27
C ASP A 74 0.42 -16.39 -17.56
N GLY A 75 1.66 -16.01 -17.84
CA GLY A 75 2.09 -14.64 -18.05
C GLY A 75 3.62 -14.57 -18.02
N VAL A 76 4.18 -13.45 -18.45
CA VAL A 76 5.62 -13.17 -18.27
C VAL A 76 5.78 -11.95 -17.39
N VAL A 77 6.31 -12.16 -16.19
CA VAL A 77 6.66 -11.08 -15.26
C VAL A 77 7.92 -10.42 -15.79
N VAL A 78 7.80 -9.14 -16.13
CA VAL A 78 8.89 -8.30 -16.60
C VAL A 78 9.20 -7.25 -15.54
N THR A 79 10.44 -7.18 -15.08
CA THR A 79 10.85 -6.25 -14.01
C THR A 79 12.02 -5.38 -14.46
N LEU A 80 11.97 -4.09 -14.12
CA LEU A 80 13.12 -3.18 -14.21
C LEU A 80 13.86 -3.19 -12.88
N VAL A 81 15.12 -3.63 -12.89
CA VAL A 81 15.92 -3.91 -11.68
C VAL A 81 17.23 -3.14 -11.69
N HIS A 82 17.58 -2.53 -10.56
CA HIS A 82 18.89 -1.91 -10.33
C HIS A 82 19.36 -2.20 -8.91
N ASP A 83 20.62 -2.60 -8.76
CA ASP A 83 21.24 -3.04 -7.49
C ASP A 83 20.41 -4.03 -6.64
N GLY A 84 19.61 -4.86 -7.31
CA GLY A 84 18.77 -5.87 -6.66
C GLY A 84 17.36 -5.40 -6.30
N ALA A 85 17.08 -4.10 -6.34
CA ALA A 85 15.75 -3.53 -6.14
C ALA A 85 14.94 -3.54 -7.44
N VAL A 86 13.63 -3.83 -7.33
CA VAL A 86 12.67 -3.72 -8.43
C VAL A 86 12.06 -2.31 -8.42
N PHE A 87 12.21 -1.59 -9.52
CA PHE A 87 11.69 -0.22 -9.67
C PHE A 87 10.31 -0.20 -10.30
N THR A 88 10.06 -1.12 -11.22
CA THR A 88 8.75 -1.37 -11.83
C THR A 88 8.67 -2.82 -12.24
N ALA A 89 7.46 -3.35 -12.21
CA ALA A 89 7.13 -4.66 -12.71
C ALA A 89 5.84 -4.55 -13.54
N ASP A 90 5.73 -5.40 -14.54
CA ASP A 90 4.48 -5.65 -15.24
C ASP A 90 4.40 -7.14 -15.55
N THR A 91 3.20 -7.69 -15.75
CA THR A 91 3.03 -9.08 -16.18
C THR A 91 2.30 -9.10 -17.51
N LEU A 92 3.01 -9.58 -18.52
CA LEU A 92 2.53 -9.59 -19.90
C LEU A 92 1.73 -10.86 -20.18
N THR A 93 0.57 -10.71 -20.81
CA THR A 93 -0.26 -11.85 -21.20
C THR A 93 0.46 -12.71 -22.23
N VAL A 94 0.36 -14.02 -22.05
CA VAL A 94 0.87 -15.03 -22.97
C VAL A 94 -0.30 -15.54 -23.81
N ALA A 95 -0.14 -15.55 -25.12
CA ALA A 95 -1.08 -16.10 -26.08
C ALA A 95 -1.06 -17.63 -26.06
N ASP A 96 -2.06 -18.26 -26.68
CA ASP A 96 -2.22 -19.72 -26.71
C ASP A 96 -1.02 -20.48 -27.31
N ASP A 97 -0.19 -19.82 -28.10
CA ASP A 97 1.03 -20.36 -28.71
C ASP A 97 2.32 -20.11 -27.90
N GLY A 98 2.19 -19.60 -26.66
CA GLY A 98 3.31 -19.30 -25.78
C GLY A 98 4.07 -18.01 -26.13
N THR A 99 3.57 -17.22 -27.09
CA THR A 99 4.09 -15.89 -27.40
C THR A 99 3.53 -14.82 -26.47
N TRP A 100 4.28 -13.76 -26.23
CA TRP A 100 3.86 -12.67 -25.35
C TRP A 100 4.39 -11.33 -25.83
N SER A 101 3.63 -10.27 -25.57
CA SER A 101 4.05 -8.90 -25.86
C SER A 101 3.34 -7.90 -24.95
N GLY A 102 3.98 -6.77 -24.71
CA GLY A 102 3.41 -5.67 -23.94
C GLY A 102 4.41 -4.57 -23.68
N THR A 103 4.17 -3.74 -22.67
CA THR A 103 4.98 -2.56 -22.40
C THR A 103 5.30 -2.41 -20.93
N LEU A 104 6.57 -2.20 -20.59
CA LEU A 104 6.99 -1.81 -19.25
C LEU A 104 7.29 -0.32 -19.22
N VAL A 105 6.61 0.45 -18.36
CA VAL A 105 6.81 1.91 -18.25
C VAL A 105 7.85 2.21 -17.18
N VAL A 106 8.88 2.98 -17.53
CA VAL A 106 9.88 3.47 -16.57
C VAL A 106 9.20 4.46 -15.62
N PRO A 107 9.15 4.22 -14.30
CA PRO A 107 8.53 5.15 -13.37
C PRO A 107 9.27 6.47 -13.30
N ALA A 108 8.55 7.53 -12.95
CA ALA A 108 9.15 8.79 -12.58
C ALA A 108 9.99 8.67 -11.30
N GLY A 109 11.05 9.48 -11.18
CA GLY A 109 11.98 9.41 -10.06
C GLY A 109 12.99 8.26 -10.13
N THR A 110 12.97 7.45 -11.21
CA THR A 110 13.96 6.40 -11.44
C THR A 110 15.33 7.04 -11.74
N PRO A 111 16.39 6.81 -10.93
CA PRO A 111 17.70 7.40 -11.13
C PRO A 111 18.29 7.14 -12.52
N ALA A 112 19.03 8.11 -13.07
CA ALA A 112 19.72 7.95 -14.35
C ALA A 112 20.90 6.97 -14.20
N ASP A 113 20.68 5.73 -14.62
CA ASP A 113 21.64 4.61 -14.51
C ASP A 113 21.25 3.51 -15.53
N PRO A 114 22.14 2.57 -15.88
CA PRO A 114 21.75 1.26 -16.42
C PRO A 114 20.91 0.41 -15.45
N TYR A 115 19.80 -0.10 -15.98
CA TYR A 115 18.90 -1.06 -15.34
C TYR A 115 18.91 -2.38 -16.11
N ARG A 116 18.58 -3.45 -15.40
CA ARG A 116 18.35 -4.78 -15.98
C ARG A 116 16.85 -5.01 -16.13
N ILE A 117 16.42 -5.34 -17.34
CA ILE A 117 15.09 -5.92 -17.56
C ILE A 117 15.23 -7.42 -17.39
N LYS A 118 14.54 -7.97 -16.39
CA LYS A 118 14.36 -9.42 -16.24
C LYS A 118 12.97 -9.78 -16.78
N ALA A 119 12.87 -10.96 -17.38
CA ALA A 119 11.59 -11.54 -17.78
C ALA A 119 11.56 -12.99 -17.29
N VAL A 120 10.45 -13.39 -16.67
CA VAL A 120 10.27 -14.71 -16.05
C VAL A 120 8.87 -15.21 -16.37
N CYS A 121 8.76 -16.39 -16.99
CA CYS A 121 7.47 -17.02 -17.27
C CYS A 121 6.81 -17.52 -15.99
N ALA A 122 5.60 -17.06 -15.69
CA ALA A 122 4.80 -17.53 -14.58
C ALA A 122 4.02 -18.81 -14.95
N SER A 123 3.88 -19.73 -14.00
CA SER A 123 3.11 -20.97 -14.14
C SER A 123 2.37 -21.21 -12.83
N PRO A 124 1.12 -21.70 -12.85
CA PRO A 124 0.44 -22.06 -11.62
C PRO A 124 0.97 -23.44 -11.18
N TRP A 125 1.10 -23.67 -9.88
CA TRP A 125 1.37 -24.99 -9.26
C TRP A 125 2.79 -25.59 -9.33
N PHE A 126 3.85 -24.81 -9.55
CA PHE A 126 5.22 -25.35 -9.53
C PHE A 126 6.04 -24.85 -8.33
N GLU A 127 6.78 -25.76 -7.67
CA GLU A 127 7.78 -25.44 -6.64
C GLU A 127 9.19 -25.83 -7.11
N ASP A 128 10.18 -24.99 -6.77
CA ASP A 128 11.64 -25.10 -6.90
C ASP A 128 12.20 -25.90 -8.10
N GLY A 129 12.45 -25.19 -9.21
CA GLY A 129 13.21 -25.72 -10.36
C GLY A 129 13.20 -24.88 -11.65
N ASP A 130 13.10 -23.55 -11.53
CA ASP A 130 13.14 -22.53 -12.60
C ASP A 130 11.84 -22.32 -13.42
N PRO A 131 11.05 -21.27 -13.15
CA PRO A 131 10.27 -20.64 -14.21
C PRO A 131 11.20 -20.29 -15.38
N VAL A 132 10.72 -20.42 -16.63
CA VAL A 132 11.51 -20.06 -17.82
C VAL A 132 12.03 -18.64 -17.65
N THR A 133 13.32 -18.53 -17.32
CA THR A 133 13.98 -17.26 -17.05
C THR A 133 14.64 -16.80 -18.32
N TYR A 134 14.18 -15.69 -18.86
CA TYR A 134 14.68 -15.19 -20.11
C TYR A 134 16.05 -14.53 -19.96
N GLN A 135 16.79 -14.45 -21.07
CA GLN A 135 18.05 -13.70 -21.12
C GLN A 135 17.81 -12.23 -20.76
N LYS A 136 18.49 -11.75 -19.72
CA LYS A 136 18.40 -10.36 -19.23
C LYS A 136 18.67 -9.36 -20.34
N ARG A 137 17.92 -8.26 -20.36
CA ARG A 137 18.17 -7.09 -21.23
C ARG A 137 18.60 -5.90 -20.39
N THR A 138 19.20 -4.92 -21.04
CA THR A 138 19.59 -3.66 -20.40
C THR A 138 18.70 -2.54 -20.90
N PHE A 139 18.29 -1.66 -20.01
CA PHE A 139 17.67 -0.38 -20.35
C PHE A 139 18.42 0.74 -19.62
N THR A 140 18.85 1.77 -20.34
CA THR A 140 19.51 2.93 -19.75
C THR A 140 18.48 4.03 -19.50
N VAL A 141 18.26 4.39 -18.23
CA VAL A 141 17.45 5.56 -17.90
C VAL A 141 18.30 6.80 -18.12
N THR A 142 17.89 7.66 -19.06
CA THR A 142 18.70 8.81 -19.48
C THR A 142 18.43 10.10 -18.69
N GLY A 143 17.41 10.09 -17.82
CA GLY A 143 16.97 11.23 -17.02
C GLY A 143 15.44 11.29 -16.89
N GLU A 144 14.91 12.44 -16.47
CA GLU A 144 13.45 12.64 -16.35
C GLU A 144 12.76 12.99 -17.68
N GLY A 145 11.59 12.40 -17.96
CA GLY A 145 10.86 12.57 -19.22
C GLY A 145 9.95 13.79 -19.28
N ALA A 146 9.51 14.17 -20.49
CA ALA A 146 8.54 15.25 -20.70
C ALA A 146 7.14 14.82 -20.22
N GLY A 147 6.92 14.91 -18.91
CA GLY A 147 5.71 14.42 -18.23
C GLY A 147 6.02 13.62 -16.96
N ALA A 148 7.29 13.34 -16.67
CA ALA A 148 7.67 12.83 -15.36
C ALA A 148 7.56 13.97 -14.34
N PRO A 149 6.95 13.75 -13.15
CA PRO A 149 7.09 14.68 -12.05
C PRO A 149 8.57 15.02 -11.91
N THR A 150 8.88 16.32 -12.00
CA THR A 150 10.20 16.82 -11.64
C THR A 150 10.58 16.26 -10.27
N GLU A 151 11.86 16.18 -9.96
CA GLU A 151 12.40 15.79 -8.64
C GLU A 151 11.79 16.61 -7.45
N GLY A 152 10.92 17.60 -7.72
CA GLY A 152 10.07 18.32 -6.77
C GLY A 152 8.55 18.00 -6.77
N ALA A 153 8.09 17.00 -7.53
CA ALA A 153 6.69 16.56 -7.63
C ALA A 153 6.51 15.06 -7.30
N VAL A 154 7.60 14.34 -6.98
CA VAL A 154 7.50 13.07 -6.24
C VAL A 154 7.32 13.44 -4.77
N ALA A 155 6.27 12.92 -4.14
CA ALA A 155 6.09 13.10 -2.72
C ALA A 155 7.34 12.55 -1.99
N PRO A 156 7.92 13.29 -1.04
CA PRO A 156 9.08 12.78 -0.32
C PRO A 156 8.72 11.48 0.41
N SER A 157 9.71 10.63 0.73
CA SER A 157 9.45 9.52 1.65
C SER A 157 8.93 10.06 2.98
N PHE A 158 7.88 9.42 3.49
CA PHE A 158 7.24 9.77 4.75
C PHE A 158 7.54 8.69 5.78
N ASN A 159 7.87 9.11 7.00
CA ASN A 159 8.02 8.18 8.11
C ASN A 159 6.70 8.05 8.86
N GLY A 160 6.24 6.82 9.09
CA GLY A 160 5.01 6.49 9.82
C GLY A 160 3.74 6.59 8.97
N GLY A 161 2.60 6.66 9.67
CA GLY A 161 1.24 6.67 9.13
C GLY A 161 0.89 7.74 8.09
N ILE A 162 -0.40 7.81 7.75
CA ILE A 162 -0.96 8.85 6.88
C ILE A 162 -2.02 9.66 7.64
N GLU A 163 -2.15 10.95 7.34
CA GLU A 163 -3.26 11.74 7.87
C GLU A 163 -4.61 11.08 7.59
N PRO A 164 -5.56 11.10 8.55
CA PRO A 164 -6.91 10.58 8.33
C PRO A 164 -7.61 11.27 7.16
N PHE A 165 -8.68 10.67 6.67
CA PHE A 165 -9.69 11.44 5.94
C PHE A 165 -10.22 12.54 6.87
N GLY A 166 -9.93 13.80 6.54
CA GLY A 166 -10.29 14.91 7.41
C GLY A 166 -11.80 15.09 7.50
N GLU A 167 -12.32 15.50 8.66
CA GLU A 167 -13.71 15.97 8.78
C GLU A 167 -13.88 17.38 8.18
N TYR A 168 -15.14 17.83 8.05
CA TYR A 168 -15.41 19.22 7.70
C TYR A 168 -14.95 20.17 8.80
N ASP A 169 -13.77 20.76 8.58
CA ASP A 169 -13.17 21.77 9.44
C ASP A 169 -13.53 23.18 8.96
N GLY A 170 -14.79 23.58 9.13
CA GLY A 170 -15.30 24.88 8.70
C GLY A 170 -14.70 26.07 9.46
N GLN A 171 -14.74 27.26 8.85
CA GLN A 171 -14.32 28.50 9.52
C GLN A 171 -15.10 28.73 10.83
N SER A 172 -14.39 28.87 11.95
CA SER A 172 -14.97 29.13 13.29
C SER A 172 -14.34 30.34 13.98
N THR A 173 -13.19 30.78 13.49
CA THR A 173 -12.44 31.94 13.98
C THR A 173 -12.25 32.96 12.85
N CYS A 174 -11.61 34.08 13.15
CA CYS A 174 -11.06 34.96 12.12
C CYS A 174 -9.62 35.33 12.46
N ASN A 175 -8.70 34.93 11.60
CA ASN A 175 -7.29 35.28 11.63
C ASN A 175 -6.85 35.52 10.18
N PRO A 176 -7.06 36.74 9.64
CA PRO A 176 -6.82 37.04 8.23
C PRO A 176 -5.31 37.25 7.98
N ARG A 177 -4.54 36.19 8.21
CA ARG A 177 -3.11 36.09 7.93
C ARG A 177 -2.90 34.77 7.23
N GLU A 178 -2.20 34.78 6.11
CA GLU A 178 -1.85 33.55 5.39
C GLU A 178 -1.13 32.60 6.36
N GLN A 179 -1.67 31.40 6.50
CA GLN A 179 -1.11 30.41 7.41
C GLN A 179 0.13 29.75 6.79
N PRO A 180 1.13 29.33 7.60
CA PRO A 180 2.41 28.84 7.08
C PRO A 180 2.30 27.68 6.10
N GLY A 181 1.44 26.71 6.38
CA GLY A 181 1.19 25.55 5.53
C GLY A 181 0.46 25.92 4.24
N MET A 182 -0.47 26.88 4.27
CA MET A 182 -1.06 27.41 3.03
C MET A 182 0.00 28.11 2.16
N ALA A 183 0.88 28.91 2.77
CA ALA A 183 1.98 29.54 2.05
C ALA A 183 2.93 28.50 1.44
N ALA A 184 3.20 27.40 2.15
CA ALA A 184 4.03 26.30 1.67
C ALA A 184 3.36 25.54 0.52
N PHE A 185 2.09 25.18 0.66
CA PHE A 185 1.30 24.51 -0.39
C PHE A 185 1.22 25.37 -1.65
N ARG A 186 0.90 26.66 -1.52
CA ARG A 186 0.89 27.59 -2.64
C ARG A 186 2.25 27.66 -3.34
N ARG A 187 3.36 27.74 -2.60
CA ARG A 187 4.71 27.73 -3.19
C ARG A 187 4.99 26.43 -3.94
N LEU A 188 4.67 25.28 -3.35
CA LEU A 188 4.80 23.96 -3.97
C LEU A 188 4.03 23.90 -5.30
N VAL A 189 2.77 24.35 -5.30
CA VAL A 189 1.94 24.35 -6.51
C VAL A 189 2.51 25.31 -7.55
N GLN A 190 2.83 26.55 -7.17
CA GLN A 190 3.31 27.54 -8.11
C GLN A 190 4.69 27.21 -8.70
N SER A 191 5.58 26.57 -7.93
CA SER A 191 6.91 26.16 -8.42
C SER A 191 6.84 25.01 -9.42
N ASN A 192 5.92 24.06 -9.22
CA ASN A 192 5.83 22.87 -10.06
C ASN A 192 4.83 23.00 -11.22
N TYR A 193 3.77 23.78 -11.05
CA TYR A 193 2.66 23.88 -11.99
C TYR A 193 2.43 25.29 -12.55
N GLY A 194 3.09 26.31 -11.98
CA GLY A 194 2.93 27.71 -12.39
C GLY A 194 1.61 28.33 -11.90
N GLY A 195 1.10 29.33 -12.64
CA GLY A 195 -0.14 30.03 -12.31
C GLY A 195 -0.02 31.15 -11.25
N GLY A 196 -0.94 32.10 -11.32
CA GLY A 196 -1.00 33.25 -10.40
C GLY A 196 -1.78 32.96 -9.12
N SER A 197 -1.79 33.92 -8.20
CA SER A 197 -2.61 33.86 -6.98
C SER A 197 -3.65 34.98 -7.01
N LEU A 198 -4.94 34.65 -6.93
CA LEU A 198 -6.03 35.62 -6.88
C LEU A 198 -6.41 36.04 -5.45
N GLY A 199 -5.99 35.27 -4.44
CA GLY A 199 -6.18 35.66 -3.05
C GLY A 199 -6.04 34.50 -2.08
N VAL A 200 -5.51 34.80 -0.89
CA VAL A 200 -5.42 33.84 0.23
C VAL A 200 -6.27 34.31 1.41
N VAL A 201 -6.26 35.61 1.68
CA VAL A 201 -6.90 36.19 2.86
C VAL A 201 -8.08 37.07 2.48
N ARG A 202 -9.14 37.03 3.28
CA ARG A 202 -10.26 37.97 3.24
C ARG A 202 -10.48 38.61 4.61
N ALA A 203 -10.87 39.87 4.64
CA ALA A 203 -11.22 40.57 5.89
C ALA A 203 -12.42 39.93 6.59
N CYS A 204 -12.40 39.91 7.93
CA CYS A 204 -13.41 39.22 8.75
C CYS A 204 -14.86 39.65 8.46
N GLY A 205 -15.07 40.96 8.23
CA GLY A 205 -16.38 41.56 8.00
C GLY A 205 -16.92 41.45 6.58
N VAL A 206 -16.24 40.76 5.66
CA VAL A 206 -16.64 40.68 4.25
C VAL A 206 -17.19 39.30 3.93
N GLY A 207 -18.40 39.26 3.36
CA GLY A 207 -19.07 38.03 2.92
C GLY A 207 -19.43 37.07 4.06
N GLY A 208 -19.87 35.86 3.68
CA GLY A 208 -20.25 34.79 4.62
C GLY A 208 -19.06 34.02 5.20
N THR A 209 -19.35 32.82 5.72
CA THR A 209 -18.34 31.87 6.23
C THR A 209 -17.35 31.50 5.11
N SER A 210 -16.05 31.60 5.39
CA SER A 210 -15.00 31.29 4.43
C SER A 210 -13.63 31.13 5.09
N GLU A 211 -12.90 30.12 4.67
CA GLU A 211 -11.58 29.74 5.14
C GLU A 211 -10.49 30.75 4.73
N HIS A 212 -10.78 31.66 3.79
CA HIS A 212 -9.96 32.84 3.54
C HIS A 212 -9.88 33.77 4.76
N LYS A 213 -10.87 33.76 5.65
CA LYS A 213 -10.86 34.56 6.90
C LYS A 213 -9.92 33.97 7.96
N GLU A 214 -9.48 32.74 7.77
CA GLU A 214 -8.49 32.07 8.61
C GLU A 214 -7.14 31.92 7.87
N GLY A 215 -7.04 32.41 6.63
CA GLY A 215 -5.82 32.38 5.81
C GLY A 215 -5.38 30.98 5.38
N ARG A 216 -6.31 30.04 5.33
CA ARG A 216 -6.09 28.63 4.94
C ARG A 216 -6.88 28.21 3.71
N ALA A 217 -7.36 29.19 2.93
CA ALA A 217 -7.89 28.99 1.59
C ALA A 217 -7.10 29.80 0.57
N TRP A 218 -7.03 29.33 -0.68
CA TRP A 218 -6.29 29.98 -1.75
C TRP A 218 -6.97 29.81 -3.10
N ASP A 219 -7.08 30.91 -3.84
CA ASP A 219 -7.58 30.96 -5.21
C ASP A 219 -6.40 30.98 -6.20
N TRP A 220 -6.13 29.84 -6.83
CA TRP A 220 -5.07 29.64 -7.82
C TRP A 220 -5.56 29.98 -9.23
N ALA A 221 -4.93 30.96 -9.88
CA ALA A 221 -5.38 31.50 -11.17
C ALA A 221 -5.17 30.47 -12.30
N MET A 222 -6.27 29.87 -12.75
CA MET A 222 -6.36 28.89 -13.83
C MET A 222 -7.69 29.10 -14.55
N ASN A 223 -7.71 29.10 -15.88
CA ASN A 223 -8.92 29.34 -16.67
C ASN A 223 -9.51 28.03 -17.22
N ALA A 224 -10.74 27.69 -16.81
CA ALA A 224 -11.39 26.43 -17.17
C ALA A 224 -11.66 26.31 -18.68
N ASN A 225 -11.71 27.44 -19.39
CA ASN A 225 -11.86 27.47 -20.85
C ASN A 225 -10.51 27.21 -21.58
N SER A 226 -9.38 27.39 -20.91
CA SER A 226 -8.04 27.09 -21.44
C SER A 226 -7.75 25.58 -21.36
N ALA A 227 -7.46 24.96 -22.51
CA ALA A 227 -7.07 23.55 -22.54
C ALA A 227 -5.77 23.28 -21.79
N ARG A 228 -4.82 24.22 -21.86
CA ARG A 228 -3.55 24.17 -21.12
C ARG A 228 -3.80 24.15 -19.62
N ASP A 229 -4.59 25.10 -19.12
CA ASP A 229 -4.83 25.24 -17.68
C ASP A 229 -5.61 24.04 -17.15
N ARG A 230 -6.56 23.50 -17.92
CA ARG A 230 -7.24 22.24 -17.55
C ARG A 230 -6.26 21.08 -17.40
N ALA A 231 -5.29 20.93 -18.31
CA ALA A 231 -4.27 19.88 -18.20
C ALA A 231 -3.35 20.12 -16.99
N THR A 232 -2.96 21.36 -16.71
CA THR A 232 -2.17 21.72 -15.53
C THR A 232 -2.91 21.45 -14.23
N VAL A 233 -4.19 21.81 -14.14
CA VAL A 233 -5.03 21.50 -12.98
C VAL A 233 -5.17 19.99 -12.81
N GLN A 234 -5.42 19.25 -13.90
CA GLN A 234 -5.52 17.79 -13.83
C GLN A 234 -4.25 17.16 -13.29
N SER A 235 -3.07 17.58 -13.76
CA SER A 235 -1.79 17.07 -13.26
C SER A 235 -1.57 17.32 -11.75
N LEU A 236 -2.03 18.45 -11.21
CA LEU A 236 -2.03 18.67 -9.76
C LEU A 236 -3.04 17.78 -9.05
N ILE A 237 -4.24 17.59 -9.61
CA ILE A 237 -5.25 16.68 -9.05
C ILE A 237 -4.73 15.24 -9.03
N ASP A 238 -4.06 14.78 -10.09
CA ASP A 238 -3.46 13.44 -10.16
C ASP A 238 -2.39 13.27 -9.08
N PHE A 239 -1.53 14.27 -8.87
CA PHE A 239 -0.57 14.27 -7.76
C PHE A 239 -1.27 14.20 -6.39
N LEU A 240 -2.28 15.04 -6.16
CA LEU A 240 -3.01 15.09 -4.90
C LEU A 240 -3.74 13.78 -4.62
N PHE A 241 -4.30 13.15 -5.66
CA PHE A 241 -5.17 11.98 -5.55
C PHE A 241 -4.43 10.65 -5.72
N THR A 242 -3.10 10.68 -5.80
CA THR A 242 -2.30 9.46 -5.91
C THR A 242 -2.65 8.48 -4.78
N THR A 243 -2.76 7.21 -5.11
CA THR A 243 -2.62 6.13 -4.13
C THR A 243 -1.13 5.97 -3.84
N ASP A 244 -0.75 5.88 -2.56
CA ASP A 244 0.64 5.63 -2.21
C ASP A 244 1.00 4.14 -2.20
N ASN A 245 2.23 3.85 -1.82
CA ASN A 245 2.76 2.49 -1.84
C ASN A 245 2.12 1.55 -0.81
N ASN A 246 1.41 2.10 0.17
CA ASN A 246 0.71 1.34 1.22
C ASN A 246 -0.81 1.39 0.96
N CYS A 247 -1.20 1.47 -0.32
CA CYS A 247 -2.57 1.54 -0.80
C CYS A 247 -3.45 2.67 -0.22
N ASN A 248 -2.85 3.70 0.39
CA ASN A 248 -3.63 4.83 0.88
C ASN A 248 -4.08 5.71 -0.27
N THR A 249 -5.38 5.80 -0.51
CA THR A 249 -5.94 6.69 -1.53
C THR A 249 -5.84 8.15 -1.12
N PHE A 250 -5.84 9.04 -2.12
CA PHE A 250 -5.75 10.50 -1.92
C PHE A 250 -4.54 10.94 -1.10
N ALA A 251 -3.43 10.22 -1.21
CA ALA A 251 -2.39 10.22 -0.21
C ALA A 251 -1.78 11.61 0.01
N ASN A 252 -1.46 12.31 -1.09
CA ASN A 252 -0.88 13.65 -0.99
C ASN A 252 -1.90 14.69 -0.55
N ALA A 253 -3.17 14.57 -0.92
CA ALA A 253 -4.23 15.45 -0.43
C ALA A 253 -4.39 15.32 1.09
N ARG A 254 -4.39 14.08 1.61
CA ARG A 254 -4.40 13.79 3.05
C ARG A 254 -3.17 14.40 3.72
N ARG A 255 -1.97 14.10 3.21
CA ARG A 255 -0.69 14.59 3.75
C ARG A 255 -0.50 16.10 3.72
N LEU A 256 -1.15 16.80 2.77
CA LEU A 256 -1.15 18.26 2.68
C LEU A 256 -2.26 18.91 3.52
N GLY A 257 -3.15 18.10 4.09
CA GLY A 257 -4.31 18.57 4.85
C GLY A 257 -5.32 19.29 3.96
N ILE A 258 -5.50 18.85 2.72
CA ILE A 258 -6.56 19.38 1.83
C ILE A 258 -7.91 18.99 2.45
N MET A 259 -8.81 19.95 2.57
CA MET A 259 -10.17 19.73 3.08
C MET A 259 -11.17 19.65 1.94
N TYR A 260 -11.07 20.56 0.97
CA TYR A 260 -11.87 20.52 -0.25
C TYR A 260 -11.23 21.35 -1.37
N ILE A 261 -11.67 21.07 -2.60
CA ILE A 261 -11.26 21.75 -3.83
C ILE A 261 -12.51 22.17 -4.59
N ILE A 262 -12.55 23.40 -5.13
CA ILE A 262 -13.63 23.86 -6.02
C ILE A 262 -13.02 24.29 -7.35
N TRP A 263 -13.53 23.73 -8.44
CA TRP A 263 -13.07 24.04 -9.79
C TRP A 263 -14.18 23.86 -10.81
N ASN A 264 -14.33 24.83 -11.72
CA ASN A 264 -15.25 24.77 -12.86
C ASN A 264 -16.67 24.31 -12.48
N ARG A 265 -17.28 25.00 -11.51
CA ARG A 265 -18.62 24.69 -10.96
C ARG A 265 -18.75 23.30 -10.34
N ARG A 266 -17.65 22.69 -9.92
CA ARG A 266 -17.64 21.41 -9.20
C ARG A 266 -16.84 21.52 -7.92
N MET A 267 -17.16 20.68 -6.94
CA MET A 267 -16.47 20.60 -5.66
C MET A 267 -16.13 19.15 -5.33
N PHE A 268 -14.91 18.93 -4.87
CA PHE A 268 -14.42 17.69 -4.29
C PHE A 268 -14.16 17.90 -2.81
N ARG A 269 -14.51 16.91 -1.97
CA ARG A 269 -14.44 17.00 -0.51
C ARG A 269 -13.65 15.83 0.01
N MET A 270 -12.59 16.11 0.77
CA MET A 270 -11.83 15.04 1.43
C MET A 270 -12.63 14.39 2.57
N TYR A 271 -13.64 15.09 3.10
CA TYR A 271 -14.55 14.59 4.13
C TYR A 271 -15.79 13.85 3.59
N ASP A 272 -15.90 13.67 2.27
CA ASP A 272 -17.03 13.00 1.59
C ASP A 272 -16.58 12.57 0.18
N THR A 273 -15.60 11.67 0.12
CA THR A 273 -14.94 11.24 -1.12
C THR A 273 -15.87 10.46 -2.04
N ASP A 274 -16.83 9.70 -1.49
CA ASP A 274 -17.80 8.87 -2.23
C ASP A 274 -18.68 9.70 -3.15
N ARG A 275 -18.97 10.95 -2.76
CA ARG A 275 -19.71 11.89 -3.60
C ARG A 275 -18.93 12.29 -4.84
N GLY A 276 -17.60 12.16 -4.80
CA GLY A 276 -16.68 12.61 -5.83
C GLY A 276 -16.86 14.09 -6.19
N TRP A 277 -16.45 14.42 -7.41
CA TRP A 277 -16.68 15.75 -7.99
C TRP A 277 -18.16 16.00 -8.26
N SER A 278 -18.81 16.76 -7.40
CA SER A 278 -20.24 17.09 -7.48
C SER A 278 -20.47 18.55 -7.87
N SER A 279 -21.66 18.86 -8.38
CA SER A 279 -22.03 20.22 -8.78
C SER A 279 -21.89 21.21 -7.63
N TYR A 280 -21.36 22.39 -7.93
CA TYR A 280 -21.22 23.51 -7.01
C TYR A 280 -22.01 24.71 -7.53
N SER A 281 -22.87 25.27 -6.67
CA SER A 281 -23.77 26.39 -6.98
C SER A 281 -23.53 27.61 -6.09
N GLY A 282 -22.35 27.72 -5.48
CA GLY A 282 -22.00 28.88 -4.65
C GLY A 282 -21.74 30.16 -5.46
N PRO A 283 -21.42 31.27 -4.76
CA PRO A 283 -21.42 32.62 -5.35
C PRO A 283 -20.42 32.83 -6.50
N SER A 284 -19.32 32.09 -6.50
CA SER A 284 -18.32 32.09 -7.57
C SER A 284 -18.45 30.78 -8.37
N PRO A 285 -18.52 30.82 -9.71
CA PRO A 285 -18.53 29.59 -10.51
C PRO A 285 -17.14 28.92 -10.58
N HIS A 286 -16.08 29.54 -10.07
CA HIS A 286 -14.70 29.02 -10.09
C HIS A 286 -14.25 28.58 -11.49
N THR A 287 -14.59 29.36 -12.52
CA THR A 287 -14.19 29.08 -13.92
C THR A 287 -12.88 29.75 -14.31
N ASP A 288 -12.38 30.65 -13.47
CA ASP A 288 -11.18 31.48 -13.65
C ASP A 288 -10.13 31.25 -12.55
N HIS A 289 -10.41 30.37 -11.58
CA HIS A 289 -9.45 29.88 -10.59
C HIS A 289 -9.89 28.55 -9.98
N VAL A 290 -8.91 27.78 -9.49
CA VAL A 290 -9.14 26.66 -8.57
C VAL A 290 -9.10 27.20 -7.15
N HIS A 291 -10.10 26.90 -6.35
CA HIS A 291 -10.11 27.23 -4.93
C HIS A 291 -9.72 26.00 -4.10
N PHE A 292 -8.69 26.15 -3.27
CA PHE A 292 -8.27 25.16 -2.28
C PHE A 292 -8.63 25.63 -0.89
N SER A 293 -9.09 24.72 -0.04
CA SER A 293 -9.16 24.91 1.40
C SER A 293 -8.41 23.81 2.13
N LEU A 294 -7.56 24.18 3.07
CA LEU A 294 -6.85 23.24 3.95
C LEU A 294 -7.56 23.13 5.30
N THR A 295 -7.43 22.01 6.00
CA THR A 295 -7.76 21.88 7.42
C THR A 295 -6.92 22.85 8.27
N ARG A 296 -7.25 23.06 9.55
CA ARG A 296 -6.41 23.86 10.44
C ARG A 296 -4.98 23.30 10.56
N ALA A 297 -4.82 21.98 10.64
CA ALA A 297 -3.51 21.34 10.68
C ALA A 297 -2.72 21.56 9.37
N GLY A 298 -3.38 21.38 8.22
CA GLY A 298 -2.79 21.65 6.90
C GLY A 298 -2.41 23.13 6.75
N GLY A 299 -3.31 24.05 7.14
CA GLY A 299 -3.05 25.48 7.16
C GLY A 299 -1.86 25.85 8.06
N ALA A 300 -1.76 25.26 9.25
CA ALA A 300 -0.65 25.48 10.18
C ALA A 300 0.68 24.85 9.72
N GLY A 301 0.66 23.96 8.72
CA GLY A 301 1.85 23.22 8.26
C GLY A 301 2.28 22.11 9.23
N GLN A 302 1.34 21.56 10.00
CA GLN A 302 1.60 20.54 11.03
C GLN A 302 1.33 19.11 10.56
N VAL A 303 1.19 18.92 9.25
CA VAL A 303 0.93 17.64 8.58
C VAL A 303 2.24 17.00 8.08
N SER A 304 2.19 15.70 7.81
CA SER A 304 3.32 14.84 7.46
C SER A 304 4.04 15.30 6.19
N TYR A 305 3.35 15.95 5.24
CA TYR A 305 3.99 16.47 4.04
C TYR A 305 5.11 17.45 4.36
N TRP A 306 4.89 18.32 5.35
CA TRP A 306 5.83 19.36 5.76
C TRP A 306 6.78 18.90 6.86
N THR A 307 6.27 18.09 7.79
CA THR A 307 7.03 17.65 8.97
C THR A 307 7.88 16.40 8.70
N ARG A 308 7.63 15.70 7.58
CA ARG A 308 8.25 14.42 7.18
C ARG A 308 8.00 13.26 8.15
N THR A 309 7.09 13.43 9.08
CA THR A 309 6.76 12.39 10.07
C THR A 309 5.30 12.51 10.41
N PHE A 310 4.55 11.43 10.20
CA PHE A 310 3.21 11.35 10.74
C PHE A 310 3.30 11.16 12.26
N ARG A 311 2.56 12.00 12.99
CA ARG A 311 2.46 11.89 14.45
C ARG A 311 1.15 11.22 14.76
N ALA A 312 1.19 9.90 14.79
CA ALA A 312 0.05 9.09 15.13
C ALA A 312 -0.57 9.57 16.47
N PRO A 313 -1.90 9.66 16.57
CA PRO A 313 -2.56 9.93 17.83
C PRO A 313 -2.06 8.98 18.91
N ARG A 314 -2.03 9.43 20.16
CA ARG A 314 -1.75 8.49 21.24
C ARG A 314 -2.99 7.63 21.42
N PHE A 315 -2.85 6.32 21.20
CA PHE A 315 -3.88 5.36 21.54
C PHE A 315 -4.37 5.58 22.98
N SER A 316 -5.69 5.68 23.13
CA SER A 316 -6.35 5.84 24.41
C SER A 316 -7.59 4.95 24.46
N ALA A 317 -7.51 3.85 25.20
CA ALA A 317 -8.62 2.91 25.37
C ALA A 317 -9.90 3.54 25.96
N ALA A 318 -9.83 4.77 26.47
CA ALA A 318 -10.97 5.51 27.01
C ALA A 318 -11.71 6.38 25.98
N SER A 319 -11.12 6.70 24.82
CA SER A 319 -11.68 7.63 23.83
C SER A 319 -12.50 6.94 22.75
N ARG A 320 -13.36 5.97 23.12
CA ARG A 320 -14.11 5.17 22.15
C ARG A 320 -15.52 5.69 21.89
N THR A 321 -15.89 5.83 20.63
CA THR A 321 -17.30 6.03 20.25
C THR A 321 -17.93 4.67 19.94
N VAL A 322 -18.94 4.28 20.74
CA VAL A 322 -19.63 3.00 20.54
C VAL A 322 -20.90 3.22 19.74
N ARG A 323 -20.99 2.58 18.57
CA ARG A 323 -22.18 2.58 17.71
C ARG A 323 -22.88 1.23 17.76
N GLY A 324 -24.19 1.23 18.00
CA GLY A 324 -25.00 0.02 17.85
C GLY A 324 -25.31 -0.23 16.37
N LEU A 325 -25.03 -1.43 15.90
CA LEU A 325 -25.31 -1.85 14.52
C LEU A 325 -26.42 -2.90 14.50
N ALA A 326 -27.34 -2.77 13.56
CA ALA A 326 -28.42 -3.74 13.35
C ALA A 326 -27.96 -4.79 12.34
N VAL A 327 -27.55 -5.95 12.84
CA VAL A 327 -27.11 -7.10 12.03
C VAL A 327 -28.08 -8.24 12.28
N ASN A 328 -28.34 -9.07 11.26
CA ASN A 328 -29.07 -10.32 11.49
C ASN A 328 -28.29 -11.15 12.50
N PRO A 329 -28.87 -11.49 13.67
CA PRO A 329 -28.18 -12.22 14.72
C PRO A 329 -27.76 -13.66 14.33
N ALA A 330 -28.13 -14.11 13.13
CA ALA A 330 -27.76 -15.39 12.59
C ALA A 330 -26.50 -15.38 11.70
N PHE A 331 -25.94 -14.21 11.39
CA PHE A 331 -24.59 -14.11 10.83
C PHE A 331 -23.58 -14.44 11.91
N ASP A 332 -22.70 -15.41 11.66
CA ASP A 332 -21.68 -15.87 12.61
C ASP A 332 -20.26 -15.82 12.05
N ARG A 333 -20.10 -15.43 10.78
CA ARG A 333 -18.81 -15.25 10.10
C ARG A 333 -18.74 -13.85 9.48
N SER A 334 -17.58 -13.22 9.64
CA SER A 334 -17.28 -11.92 9.04
C SER A 334 -15.83 -11.84 8.59
N THR A 335 -15.56 -11.12 7.50
CA THR A 335 -14.22 -10.70 7.09
C THR A 335 -14.23 -9.23 6.72
N THR A 336 -13.11 -8.56 6.90
CA THR A 336 -12.88 -7.14 6.56
C THR A 336 -11.92 -7.00 5.41
N GLY A 337 -12.00 -5.86 4.73
CA GLY A 337 -11.10 -5.42 3.67
C GLY A 337 -11.72 -4.26 2.88
N ASP A 338 -10.91 -3.44 2.22
CA ASP A 338 -11.33 -2.34 1.36
C ASP A 338 -11.79 -2.85 -0.02
N PHE A 339 -13.00 -3.43 -0.08
CA PHE A 339 -13.52 -4.12 -1.28
C PHE A 339 -13.89 -3.18 -2.44
N ASP A 340 -13.86 -1.86 -2.23
CA ASP A 340 -14.07 -0.86 -3.27
C ASP A 340 -12.94 0.17 -3.43
N GLY A 341 -11.82 -0.02 -2.74
CA GLY A 341 -10.61 0.78 -2.88
C GLY A 341 -10.83 2.25 -2.53
N ASP A 342 -11.73 2.55 -1.61
CA ASP A 342 -12.03 3.92 -1.18
C ASP A 342 -11.15 4.41 -0.01
N GLY A 343 -10.32 3.51 0.52
CA GLY A 343 -9.38 3.72 1.62
C GLY A 343 -10.01 3.53 2.99
N ARG A 344 -11.14 2.83 3.08
CA ARG A 344 -11.79 2.42 4.34
C ARG A 344 -12.12 0.95 4.27
N ASP A 345 -12.03 0.28 5.40
CA ASP A 345 -12.38 -1.13 5.44
C ASP A 345 -13.90 -1.33 5.38
N ASP A 346 -14.30 -2.28 4.54
CA ASP A 346 -15.64 -2.78 4.42
C ASP A 346 -15.81 -4.05 5.26
N LEU A 347 -17.05 -4.55 5.30
CA LEU A 347 -17.37 -5.74 6.08
C LEU A 347 -18.24 -6.69 5.28
N LEU A 348 -17.77 -7.92 5.09
CA LEU A 348 -18.57 -9.02 4.57
C LEU A 348 -19.18 -9.81 5.73
N TRP A 349 -20.50 -9.89 5.77
CA TRP A 349 -21.26 -10.85 6.57
C TRP A 349 -21.61 -12.06 5.72
N TYR A 350 -21.11 -13.22 6.14
CA TYR A 350 -21.33 -14.48 5.44
C TYR A 350 -22.12 -15.45 6.32
N ARG A 351 -23.05 -16.17 5.70
CA ARG A 351 -23.75 -17.29 6.35
C ARG A 351 -23.64 -18.56 5.49
N PRO A 352 -23.09 -19.65 6.04
CA PRO A 352 -23.13 -20.94 5.36
C PRO A 352 -24.56 -21.35 5.00
N GLY A 353 -24.79 -21.78 3.76
CA GLY A 353 -26.09 -22.27 3.29
C GLY A 353 -26.59 -21.58 2.03
N GLY A 354 -27.80 -21.03 2.05
CA GLY A 354 -28.45 -20.42 0.89
C GLY A 354 -29.27 -19.17 1.21
N GLU A 355 -29.06 -18.58 2.39
CA GLU A 355 -29.57 -17.25 2.69
C GLU A 355 -28.73 -16.17 1.99
N VAL A 356 -29.22 -14.94 2.03
CA VAL A 356 -28.56 -13.77 1.43
C VAL A 356 -27.37 -13.37 2.31
N ASP A 357 -26.20 -13.21 1.68
CA ASP A 357 -24.97 -12.67 2.25
C ASP A 357 -24.94 -11.14 2.07
N HIS A 358 -24.15 -10.42 2.86
CA HIS A 358 -24.15 -8.96 2.86
C HIS A 358 -22.74 -8.39 2.83
N VAL A 359 -22.46 -7.47 1.91
CA VAL A 359 -21.28 -6.61 1.94
C VAL A 359 -21.72 -5.22 2.39
N TRP A 360 -21.19 -4.79 3.52
CA TRP A 360 -21.41 -3.49 4.11
C TRP A 360 -20.25 -2.59 3.74
N TYR A 361 -20.48 -1.73 2.75
CA TYR A 361 -19.49 -0.77 2.30
C TYR A 361 -19.42 0.41 3.27
N SER A 362 -18.26 0.74 3.81
CA SER A 362 -18.13 1.87 4.73
C SER A 362 -18.44 3.20 4.01
N ALA A 363 -19.09 4.10 4.74
CA ALA A 363 -19.36 5.47 4.30
C ALA A 363 -18.72 6.51 5.25
N GLY A 364 -17.79 6.05 6.10
CA GLY A 364 -17.07 6.86 7.08
C GLY A 364 -17.88 7.26 8.32
N GLY A 365 -17.16 7.51 9.43
CA GLY A 365 -17.75 7.82 10.74
C GLY A 365 -18.62 6.68 11.29
N GLY A 366 -18.28 5.42 10.98
CA GLY A 366 -18.98 4.22 11.41
C GLY A 366 -20.39 4.04 10.83
N ARG A 367 -20.62 4.48 9.59
CA ARG A 367 -21.86 4.23 8.81
C ARG A 367 -21.55 3.29 7.65
N PHE A 368 -22.51 2.46 7.27
CA PHE A 368 -22.36 1.50 6.17
C PHE A 368 -23.51 1.58 5.17
N VAL A 369 -23.22 1.23 3.92
CA VAL A 369 -24.18 0.98 2.85
C VAL A 369 -24.26 -0.53 2.61
N ASP A 370 -25.43 -1.11 2.85
CA ASP A 370 -25.66 -2.54 2.68
C ASP A 370 -25.85 -2.92 1.20
N SER A 371 -25.19 -4.00 0.78
CA SER A 371 -25.28 -4.60 -0.55
C SER A 371 -25.40 -6.11 -0.42
N THR A 372 -26.47 -6.67 -0.98
CA THR A 372 -26.74 -8.11 -0.88
C THR A 372 -25.96 -8.92 -1.91
N ARG A 373 -25.49 -10.10 -1.51
CA ARG A 373 -24.85 -11.12 -2.33
C ARG A 373 -25.51 -12.47 -2.08
N GLN A 374 -25.39 -13.40 -3.01
CA GLN A 374 -25.93 -14.75 -2.88
C GLN A 374 -24.85 -15.72 -3.35
N VAL A 375 -23.98 -16.14 -2.43
CA VAL A 375 -22.88 -17.06 -2.75
C VAL A 375 -23.34 -18.49 -2.55
N GLY A 376 -23.95 -18.73 -1.39
CA GLY A 376 -24.29 -20.05 -0.87
C GLY A 376 -23.06 -20.91 -0.53
N GLY A 377 -23.27 -22.17 -0.15
CA GLY A 377 -22.18 -23.11 0.21
C GLY A 377 -21.72 -22.98 1.67
N ASP A 378 -20.62 -23.64 2.03
CA ASP A 378 -19.97 -23.54 3.35
C ASP A 378 -18.48 -23.29 3.16
N TYR A 379 -18.08 -22.03 3.36
CA TYR A 379 -16.75 -21.51 3.05
C TYR A 379 -16.06 -20.95 4.30
N ARG A 380 -14.75 -21.22 4.43
CA ARG A 380 -13.85 -20.37 5.22
C ARG A 380 -13.52 -19.15 4.36
N VAL A 381 -14.03 -17.99 4.76
CA VAL A 381 -13.90 -16.75 4.00
C VAL A 381 -12.83 -15.88 4.62
N PHE A 382 -11.97 -15.31 3.78
CA PHE A 382 -10.92 -14.37 4.15
C PHE A 382 -10.72 -13.37 3.00
N ALA A 383 -10.02 -12.27 3.28
CA ALA A 383 -9.81 -11.19 2.34
C ALA A 383 -8.34 -10.76 2.30
N GLY A 384 -7.99 -10.06 1.22
CA GLY A 384 -6.68 -9.45 0.96
C GLY A 384 -6.57 -9.01 -0.49
N ASP A 385 -5.65 -8.11 -0.81
CA ASP A 385 -5.38 -7.66 -2.18
C ASP A 385 -4.51 -8.69 -2.92
N PHE A 386 -5.10 -9.82 -3.33
CA PHE A 386 -4.36 -10.92 -3.98
C PHE A 386 -3.82 -10.57 -5.36
N ASN A 387 -4.12 -9.38 -5.89
CA ASN A 387 -3.79 -8.97 -7.24
C ASN A 387 -3.02 -7.64 -7.34
N GLY A 388 -2.76 -6.98 -6.22
CA GLY A 388 -1.92 -5.79 -6.10
C GLY A 388 -2.55 -4.52 -6.70
N ASP A 389 -3.87 -4.43 -6.79
CA ASP A 389 -4.57 -3.25 -7.36
C ASP A 389 -5.12 -2.26 -6.32
N CYS A 390 -4.75 -2.46 -5.06
CA CYS A 390 -5.19 -1.73 -3.87
C CYS A 390 -6.71 -1.77 -3.69
N VAL A 391 -7.33 -2.90 -4.06
CA VAL A 391 -8.72 -3.21 -3.78
C VAL A 391 -8.74 -4.62 -3.22
N ASP A 392 -9.25 -4.78 -2.00
CA ASP A 392 -9.24 -6.09 -1.38
C ASP A 392 -10.19 -7.05 -2.10
N ASP A 393 -9.72 -8.28 -2.21
CA ASP A 393 -10.42 -9.38 -2.82
C ASP A 393 -11.00 -10.31 -1.75
N ILE A 394 -11.98 -11.14 -2.11
CA ILE A 394 -12.59 -12.12 -1.19
C ILE A 394 -12.26 -13.53 -1.66
N PHE A 395 -11.65 -14.33 -0.79
CA PHE A 395 -11.40 -15.75 -1.05
C PHE A 395 -12.48 -16.61 -0.40
N TRP A 396 -13.15 -17.43 -1.21
CA TRP A 396 -14.13 -18.43 -0.82
C TRP A 396 -13.47 -19.81 -0.81
N TYR A 397 -12.94 -20.21 0.34
CA TYR A 397 -12.23 -21.48 0.48
C TYR A 397 -13.12 -22.56 1.10
N GLY A 398 -13.37 -23.63 0.35
CA GLY A 398 -14.13 -24.78 0.80
C GLY A 398 -13.19 -25.95 1.12
N PRO A 399 -12.91 -26.25 2.39
CA PRO A 399 -11.98 -27.30 2.75
C PRO A 399 -12.31 -28.66 2.12
N GLY A 400 -11.28 -29.37 1.67
CA GLY A 400 -11.39 -30.68 1.05
C GLY A 400 -11.69 -30.60 -0.46
N PRO A 401 -12.77 -31.25 -0.95
CA PRO A 401 -13.09 -31.34 -2.38
C PRO A 401 -14.04 -30.25 -2.88
N ALA A 402 -14.42 -29.28 -2.04
CA ALA A 402 -15.31 -28.20 -2.45
C ALA A 402 -14.62 -27.28 -3.48
N ARG A 403 -15.43 -26.50 -4.20
CA ARG A 403 -14.92 -25.58 -5.23
C ARG A 403 -14.56 -24.27 -4.57
N ASP A 404 -13.33 -23.83 -4.80
CA ASP A 404 -12.83 -22.56 -4.28
C ASP A 404 -12.98 -21.45 -5.34
N SER A 405 -13.09 -20.20 -4.89
CA SER A 405 -13.09 -19.06 -5.80
C SER A 405 -12.54 -17.81 -5.15
N ILE A 406 -11.92 -16.95 -5.95
CA ILE A 406 -11.53 -15.59 -5.58
C ILE A 406 -12.49 -14.63 -6.25
N TRP A 407 -13.03 -13.68 -5.49
CA TRP A 407 -13.87 -12.61 -5.97
C TRP A 407 -13.04 -11.34 -5.93
N LEU A 408 -12.58 -10.91 -7.11
CA LEU A 408 -11.70 -9.77 -7.23
C LEU A 408 -12.50 -8.49 -7.11
N GLY A 409 -12.15 -7.67 -6.11
CA GLY A 409 -12.82 -6.41 -5.81
C GLY A 409 -12.69 -5.42 -6.96
N THR A 410 -13.61 -4.47 -7.02
CA THR A 410 -13.52 -3.38 -7.98
C THR A 410 -14.10 -2.09 -7.40
N ARG A 411 -13.52 -0.95 -7.80
CA ARG A 411 -13.93 0.38 -7.31
C ARG A 411 -15.38 0.80 -7.59
N ASN A 412 -16.11 0.03 -8.39
CA ASN A 412 -17.54 0.21 -8.63
C ASN A 412 -18.41 -0.78 -7.81
N ARG A 413 -17.86 -1.36 -6.73
CA ARG A 413 -18.56 -2.28 -5.82
C ARG A 413 -19.08 -3.53 -6.51
N THR A 414 -18.30 -4.06 -7.45
CA THR A 414 -18.58 -5.34 -8.12
C THR A 414 -17.44 -6.33 -7.88
N PHE A 415 -17.64 -7.59 -8.27
CA PHE A 415 -16.61 -8.61 -8.13
C PHE A 415 -16.40 -9.37 -9.45
N ARG A 416 -15.15 -9.59 -9.84
CA ARG A 416 -14.78 -10.50 -10.92
C ARG A 416 -14.41 -11.87 -10.33
N HIS A 417 -15.08 -12.93 -10.75
CA HIS A 417 -14.89 -14.24 -10.12
C HIS A 417 -13.82 -15.06 -10.85
N LEU A 418 -12.87 -15.60 -10.10
CA LEU A 418 -11.85 -16.53 -10.55
C LEU A 418 -12.05 -17.87 -9.84
N ALA A 419 -12.11 -18.97 -10.58
CA ALA A 419 -12.14 -20.30 -10.00
C ALA A 419 -10.72 -20.73 -9.60
N VAL A 420 -10.56 -21.24 -8.38
CA VAL A 420 -9.29 -21.78 -7.87
C VAL A 420 -9.53 -23.15 -7.23
N ASN A 421 -8.46 -23.90 -6.94
CA ASN A 421 -8.56 -25.26 -6.40
C ASN A 421 -7.41 -25.55 -5.45
N VAL A 422 -7.59 -25.22 -4.16
CA VAL A 422 -6.55 -25.34 -3.14
C VAL A 422 -6.27 -26.80 -2.81
N ARG A 423 -7.33 -27.62 -2.70
CA ARG A 423 -7.32 -29.03 -2.25
C ARG A 423 -6.67 -29.24 -0.88
N GLY A 424 -7.46 -29.71 0.08
CA GLY A 424 -6.99 -30.06 1.42
C GLY A 424 -7.73 -29.30 2.49
N ASP A 425 -7.35 -29.50 3.75
CA ASP A 425 -7.90 -28.79 4.90
C ASP A 425 -6.76 -28.00 5.57
N TYR A 426 -6.85 -26.67 5.45
CA TYR A 426 -5.83 -25.73 5.89
C TYR A 426 -6.48 -24.56 6.64
N TRP A 427 -5.70 -23.92 7.49
CA TRP A 427 -5.99 -22.62 8.07
C TRP A 427 -5.23 -21.56 7.27
N PRO A 428 -5.90 -20.70 6.49
CA PRO A 428 -5.23 -19.67 5.71
C PRO A 428 -4.69 -18.57 6.63
N VAL A 429 -3.51 -18.06 6.30
CA VAL A 429 -2.91 -16.84 6.85
C VAL A 429 -2.60 -15.93 5.69
N VAL A 430 -3.12 -14.71 5.72
CA VAL A 430 -3.00 -13.73 4.64
C VAL A 430 -2.01 -12.64 5.05
N GLY A 431 -1.27 -12.13 4.06
CA GLY A 431 -0.47 -10.91 4.15
C GLY A 431 0.58 -10.84 3.03
N ASP A 432 1.09 -9.65 2.72
CA ASP A 432 2.19 -9.44 1.77
C ASP A 432 3.53 -9.84 2.41
N PHE A 433 3.81 -11.15 2.47
CA PHE A 433 5.00 -11.68 3.12
C PHE A 433 6.30 -11.34 2.38
N ASN A 434 6.20 -10.97 1.09
CA ASN A 434 7.35 -10.83 0.20
C ASN A 434 7.66 -9.37 -0.17
N GLY A 435 6.71 -8.45 0.05
CA GLY A 435 6.84 -7.00 -0.11
C GLY A 435 6.55 -6.52 -1.53
N ASP A 436 5.81 -7.29 -2.32
CA ASP A 436 5.42 -6.93 -3.70
C ASP A 436 4.04 -6.30 -3.80
N ARG A 437 3.37 -6.12 -2.66
CA ARG A 437 2.04 -5.52 -2.45
C ARG A 437 0.88 -6.35 -2.94
N SER A 438 1.11 -7.56 -3.40
CA SER A 438 0.04 -8.53 -3.55
C SER A 438 0.00 -9.37 -2.29
N ASP A 439 -1.17 -9.50 -1.68
CA ASP A 439 -1.31 -10.36 -0.51
C ASP A 439 -1.02 -11.81 -0.88
N ASP A 440 -0.21 -12.45 -0.05
CA ASP A 440 0.14 -13.86 -0.13
C ASP A 440 -0.78 -14.68 0.78
N ILE A 441 -0.78 -16.00 0.59
CA ILE A 441 -1.54 -16.94 1.42
C ILE A 441 -0.66 -18.08 1.89
N LEU A 442 -0.45 -18.21 3.21
CA LEU A 442 0.11 -19.41 3.82
C LEU A 442 -1.02 -20.35 4.24
N TRP A 443 -1.02 -21.55 3.65
CA TRP A 443 -1.97 -22.62 3.91
C TRP A 443 -1.48 -23.53 5.04
N TYR A 444 -1.76 -23.13 6.28
CA TYR A 444 -1.24 -23.81 7.47
C TYR A 444 -2.03 -25.08 7.81
N ARG A 445 -1.33 -26.18 8.11
CA ARG A 445 -1.93 -27.39 8.67
C ARG A 445 -1.33 -27.69 10.05
N PRO A 446 -2.17 -27.78 11.11
CA PRO A 446 -1.70 -28.25 12.41
C PRO A 446 -1.07 -29.65 12.36
N GLY A 447 0.05 -29.81 13.05
CA GLY A 447 0.82 -31.05 13.12
C GLY A 447 1.91 -31.14 12.07
N ALA A 448 2.35 -32.36 11.76
CA ALA A 448 3.34 -32.60 10.71
C ALA A 448 2.66 -32.56 9.34
N GLY A 449 3.29 -31.90 8.37
CA GLY A 449 2.77 -31.77 7.01
C GLY A 449 3.52 -30.72 6.21
N SER A 450 3.14 -30.58 4.95
CA SER A 450 3.55 -29.46 4.11
C SER A 450 2.55 -28.32 4.26
N ASP A 451 3.06 -27.11 4.36
CA ASP A 451 2.32 -25.85 4.45
C ASP A 451 2.63 -25.01 3.21
N PRO A 452 1.80 -25.08 2.14
CA PRO A 452 2.02 -24.27 0.94
C PRO A 452 1.92 -22.78 1.25
N VAL A 453 2.79 -21.99 0.64
CA VAL A 453 2.75 -20.53 0.60
C VAL A 453 2.52 -20.13 -0.84
N TRP A 454 1.44 -19.39 -1.07
CA TRP A 454 1.01 -18.90 -2.36
C TRP A 454 1.31 -17.42 -2.42
N TYR A 455 2.35 -17.06 -3.17
CA TYR A 455 2.73 -15.67 -3.34
C TYR A 455 1.85 -15.01 -4.40
N GLY A 456 1.10 -13.97 -4.02
CA GLY A 456 0.18 -13.26 -4.88
C GLY A 456 0.89 -12.63 -6.07
N THR A 457 0.20 -12.53 -7.20
CA THR A 457 0.71 -11.80 -8.37
C THR A 457 -0.46 -11.12 -9.08
N ILE A 458 -0.16 -10.11 -9.89
CA ILE A 458 -1.19 -9.39 -10.63
C ILE A 458 -2.10 -10.36 -11.42
N TYR A 459 -3.41 -10.10 -11.39
CA TYR A 459 -4.50 -11.00 -11.82
C TYR A 459 -4.90 -12.15 -10.87
N ALA A 460 -4.47 -12.13 -9.60
CA ALA A 460 -4.82 -13.14 -8.59
C ALA A 460 -4.38 -14.56 -8.97
N ARG A 461 -3.13 -14.67 -9.44
CA ARG A 461 -2.42 -15.94 -9.61
C ARG A 461 -1.35 -16.08 -8.55
N PHE A 462 -0.95 -17.31 -8.23
CA PHE A 462 -0.02 -17.56 -7.14
C PHE A 462 1.21 -18.37 -7.55
N VAL A 463 2.37 -17.99 -7.02
CA VAL A 463 3.59 -18.80 -7.08
C VAL A 463 3.72 -19.59 -5.79
N GLY A 464 3.92 -20.91 -5.88
CA GLY A 464 3.97 -21.79 -4.71
C GLY A 464 5.37 -21.95 -4.12
N ARG A 465 5.48 -22.01 -2.79
CA ARG A 465 6.60 -22.63 -2.05
C ARG A 465 6.05 -23.46 -0.90
N THR A 466 6.75 -24.52 -0.51
CA THR A 466 6.34 -25.30 0.66
C THR A 466 7.18 -24.93 1.87
N GLN A 467 6.51 -24.72 2.99
CA GLN A 467 7.10 -24.68 4.32
C GLN A 467 6.73 -25.91 5.13
N GLN A 468 7.43 -26.11 6.25
CA GLN A 468 7.08 -27.11 7.25
C GLN A 468 7.11 -26.46 8.63
N VAL A 469 5.97 -25.90 9.04
CA VAL A 469 5.85 -25.15 10.29
C VAL A 469 5.91 -26.11 11.48
N ASN A 470 5.20 -27.24 11.39
CA ASN A 470 4.93 -28.17 12.49
C ASN A 470 4.18 -27.51 13.68
N GLY A 471 3.71 -28.29 14.66
CA GLY A 471 3.05 -27.75 15.85
C GLY A 471 1.55 -27.43 15.68
N ASN A 472 0.92 -26.83 16.68
CA ASN A 472 -0.51 -26.53 16.69
C ASN A 472 -0.74 -25.09 17.13
N TYR A 473 -0.96 -24.21 16.16
CA TYR A 473 -1.04 -22.76 16.35
C TYR A 473 -2.39 -22.18 15.91
N ARG A 474 -2.64 -20.95 16.33
CA ARG A 474 -3.68 -20.06 15.81
C ARG A 474 -2.99 -18.87 15.14
N PRO A 475 -2.49 -19.03 13.91
CA PRO A 475 -1.67 -18.00 13.28
C PRO A 475 -2.51 -16.83 12.75
N PHE A 476 -1.87 -15.67 12.67
CA PHE A 476 -2.38 -14.46 12.04
C PHE A 476 -1.23 -13.65 11.42
N GLY A 477 -1.53 -12.90 10.36
CA GLY A 477 -0.56 -12.08 9.63
C GLY A 477 -0.61 -10.61 10.04
N GLY A 478 0.40 -9.85 9.62
CA GLY A 478 0.45 -8.39 9.64
C GLY A 478 1.86 -7.81 9.81
N ASP A 479 2.12 -6.61 9.31
CA ASP A 479 3.40 -5.91 9.42
C ASP A 479 3.64 -5.36 10.84
N PHE A 480 4.15 -6.18 11.76
CA PHE A 480 4.36 -5.76 13.16
C PHE A 480 5.56 -4.83 13.36
N ASN A 481 6.45 -4.67 12.38
CA ASN A 481 7.65 -3.81 12.45
C ASN A 481 7.64 -2.60 11.52
N GLY A 482 6.66 -2.48 10.63
CA GLY A 482 6.51 -1.36 9.70
C GLY A 482 7.57 -1.36 8.60
N ASP A 483 8.02 -2.54 8.16
CA ASP A 483 9.02 -2.65 7.10
C ASP A 483 8.44 -2.84 5.69
N GLY A 484 7.11 -2.84 5.60
CA GLY A 484 6.34 -3.01 4.37
C GLY A 484 6.21 -4.45 3.91
N ARG A 485 6.52 -5.43 4.77
CA ARG A 485 6.20 -6.84 4.59
C ARG A 485 5.40 -7.32 5.78
N ASP A 486 4.40 -8.13 5.51
CA ASP A 486 3.67 -8.79 6.58
C ASP A 486 4.50 -9.91 7.20
N ASP A 487 4.41 -9.99 8.52
CA ASP A 487 4.98 -11.04 9.33
C ASP A 487 3.87 -12.08 9.67
N ILE A 488 4.24 -13.23 10.24
CA ILE A 488 3.30 -14.23 10.75
C ILE A 488 3.54 -14.48 12.23
N PHE A 489 2.50 -14.26 13.04
CA PHE A 489 2.52 -14.58 14.46
C PHE A 489 1.95 -15.97 14.72
N TRP A 490 2.79 -16.91 15.17
CA TRP A 490 2.43 -18.27 15.54
C TRP A 490 2.04 -18.37 17.01
N TYR A 491 0.78 -18.04 17.30
CA TYR A 491 0.26 -18.09 18.67
C TYR A 491 -0.13 -19.52 19.07
N GLY A 492 0.51 -20.04 20.12
CA GLY A 492 0.28 -21.37 20.69
C GLY A 492 -0.09 -21.25 22.17
N PRO A 493 -1.40 -21.30 22.54
CA PRO A 493 -1.82 -21.05 23.92
C PRO A 493 -1.15 -22.02 24.90
N GLY A 494 -0.51 -21.47 25.94
CA GLY A 494 0.18 -22.26 26.96
C GLY A 494 1.45 -21.58 27.48
N ALA A 495 2.32 -22.37 28.12
CA ALA A 495 3.54 -21.86 28.75
C ALA A 495 4.78 -21.83 27.83
N GLN A 496 4.67 -22.40 26.62
CA GLN A 496 5.77 -22.40 25.65
C GLN A 496 5.84 -21.03 24.95
N PRO A 497 7.03 -20.57 24.55
CA PRO A 497 7.12 -19.38 23.72
C PRO A 497 6.41 -19.58 22.38
N ASP A 498 5.73 -18.52 21.94
CA ASP A 498 5.23 -18.36 20.58
C ASP A 498 6.40 -18.05 19.61
N SER A 499 6.10 -18.01 18.32
CA SER A 499 7.07 -17.61 17.30
C SER A 499 6.53 -16.48 16.44
N LEU A 500 7.36 -15.48 16.17
CA LEU A 500 7.13 -14.48 15.13
C LEU A 500 8.04 -14.82 13.94
N TRP A 501 7.44 -15.04 12.78
CA TRP A 501 8.15 -15.19 11.52
C TRP A 501 8.11 -13.86 10.79
N ARG A 502 9.27 -13.30 10.45
CA ARG A 502 9.34 -12.09 9.64
C ARG A 502 9.37 -12.38 8.17
N GLY A 503 8.60 -11.64 7.38
CA GLY A 503 8.73 -11.61 5.94
C GLY A 503 10.09 -11.04 5.53
N GLU A 504 10.81 -11.75 4.66
CA GLU A 504 12.13 -11.36 4.17
C GLU A 504 12.16 -11.40 2.64
N ALA A 505 13.03 -10.57 2.06
CA ALA A 505 13.23 -10.54 0.61
C ALA A 505 13.53 -11.92 0.03
N GLY A 506 12.99 -12.18 -1.17
CA GLY A 506 13.18 -13.44 -1.88
C GLY A 506 12.36 -14.60 -1.32
N ASN A 507 11.16 -14.31 -0.79
CA ASN A 507 10.15 -15.28 -0.38
C ASN A 507 10.64 -16.17 0.77
N ARG A 508 11.23 -15.54 1.79
CA ARG A 508 11.83 -16.20 2.95
C ARG A 508 11.22 -15.70 4.25
N PHE A 509 11.34 -16.50 5.29
CA PHE A 509 10.99 -16.11 6.65
C PHE A 509 12.19 -16.21 7.59
N SER A 510 12.33 -15.25 8.50
CA SER A 510 13.23 -15.37 9.65
C SER A 510 12.41 -15.55 10.94
N ALA A 511 12.82 -16.44 11.84
CA ALA A 511 12.03 -16.77 13.03
C ALA A 511 12.66 -16.23 14.31
N ARG A 512 11.83 -15.68 15.20
CA ARG A 512 12.20 -15.29 16.56
C ARG A 512 11.15 -15.77 17.56
N ALA A 513 11.60 -16.11 18.77
CA ALA A 513 10.71 -16.42 19.88
C ALA A 513 10.04 -15.14 20.44
N VAL A 514 8.74 -15.21 20.66
CA VAL A 514 7.94 -14.21 21.37
C VAL A 514 7.24 -14.90 22.53
N ARG A 515 6.99 -14.20 23.63
CA ARG A 515 6.26 -14.78 24.76
C ARG A 515 4.95 -14.03 24.93
N SER A 516 3.85 -14.63 24.51
CA SER A 516 2.52 -14.25 24.98
C SER A 516 2.09 -15.22 26.08
N ASP A 517 1.56 -14.67 27.17
CA ASP A 517 0.99 -15.44 28.28
C ASP A 517 -0.52 -15.22 28.40
N HIS A 518 -1.15 -14.80 27.30
CA HIS A 518 -2.59 -14.54 27.23
C HIS A 518 -3.34 -15.82 26.89
N ASP A 519 -4.51 -16.01 27.52
CA ASP A 519 -5.53 -16.97 27.08
C ASP A 519 -6.69 -16.18 26.46
N ALA A 520 -6.41 -15.63 25.28
CA ALA A 520 -7.25 -14.63 24.62
C ALA A 520 -7.38 -14.89 23.11
N VAL A 521 -8.34 -14.21 22.49
CA VAL A 521 -8.43 -14.08 21.03
C VAL A 521 -7.52 -12.93 20.61
N ALA A 522 -6.64 -13.17 19.63
CA ALA A 522 -5.84 -12.12 19.01
C ALA A 522 -6.67 -11.44 17.90
N VAL A 523 -6.68 -10.11 17.91
CA VAL A 523 -7.29 -9.28 16.87
C VAL A 523 -6.21 -8.34 16.35
N PRO A 524 -5.54 -8.67 15.23
CA PRO A 524 -4.51 -7.83 14.64
C PRO A 524 -5.12 -6.56 14.03
N GLY A 525 -4.43 -5.43 14.13
CA GLY A 525 -4.83 -4.18 13.47
C GLY A 525 -3.99 -3.00 13.92
N ASP A 526 -3.90 -1.92 13.16
CA ASP A 526 -3.17 -0.70 13.51
C ASP A 526 -4.01 0.23 14.40
N TYR A 527 -4.14 -0.11 15.69
CA TYR A 527 -4.99 0.65 16.62
C TYR A 527 -4.48 2.03 16.96
N ASN A 528 -3.20 2.32 16.67
CA ASN A 528 -2.57 3.58 17.05
C ASN A 528 -2.23 4.48 15.85
N GLY A 529 -2.37 3.97 14.63
CA GLY A 529 -2.21 4.69 13.36
C GLY A 529 -0.76 4.87 12.93
N ASP A 530 0.17 4.04 13.42
CA ASP A 530 1.59 4.16 13.10
C ASP A 530 2.07 3.28 11.94
N GLN A 531 1.12 2.66 11.23
CA GLN A 531 1.28 1.70 10.14
C GLN A 531 2.02 0.44 10.54
N ARG A 532 1.95 0.07 11.82
CA ARG A 532 2.35 -1.25 12.27
C ARG A 532 1.13 -1.97 12.79
N THR A 533 1.05 -3.24 12.45
CA THR A 533 0.05 -4.11 13.04
C THR A 533 0.31 -4.18 14.55
N ASP A 534 -0.71 -3.81 15.32
CA ASP A 534 -0.80 -4.04 16.75
C ASP A 534 -1.64 -5.31 17.01
N VAL A 535 -1.69 -5.77 18.27
CA VAL A 535 -2.53 -6.93 18.64
C VAL A 535 -3.39 -6.59 19.85
N LEU A 536 -4.71 -6.63 19.67
CA LEU A 536 -5.66 -6.65 20.79
C LEU A 536 -5.86 -8.10 21.23
N TRP A 537 -5.37 -8.43 22.42
CA TRP A 537 -5.64 -9.67 23.13
C TRP A 537 -6.91 -9.51 23.94
N TYR A 538 -8.02 -10.07 23.43
CA TYR A 538 -9.31 -10.02 24.10
C TYR A 538 -9.60 -11.30 24.89
N GLY A 539 -9.69 -11.13 26.21
CA GLY A 539 -10.10 -12.12 27.17
C GLY A 539 -11.61 -12.18 27.29
N ARG A 540 -12.24 -13.28 26.87
CA ARG A 540 -13.68 -13.46 27.11
C ARG A 540 -13.94 -13.59 28.62
N GLY A 541 -14.80 -12.75 29.18
CA GLY A 541 -15.24 -12.84 30.58
C GLY A 541 -14.25 -12.23 31.57
N ALA A 542 -13.59 -13.06 32.39
CA ALA A 542 -12.75 -12.60 33.53
C ALA A 542 -11.25 -12.47 33.20
N THR A 543 -10.82 -12.93 32.03
CA THR A 543 -9.44 -12.81 31.57
C THR A 543 -9.16 -11.35 31.22
N ALA A 544 -8.01 -10.81 31.64
CA ALA A 544 -7.68 -9.42 31.38
C ALA A 544 -7.38 -9.20 29.89
N ASP A 545 -7.90 -8.12 29.32
CA ASP A 545 -7.56 -7.72 27.97
C ASP A 545 -6.22 -6.97 27.96
N ALA A 546 -5.50 -7.07 26.85
CA ALA A 546 -4.29 -6.31 26.62
C ALA A 546 -4.21 -5.84 25.16
N ILE A 547 -3.60 -4.69 24.95
CA ILE A 547 -3.17 -4.25 23.62
C ILE A 547 -1.66 -4.25 23.56
N TRP A 548 -1.12 -4.79 22.47
CA TRP A 548 0.30 -4.89 22.18
C TRP A 548 0.62 -4.03 20.99
N LEU A 549 1.29 -2.91 21.22
CA LEU A 549 1.65 -2.00 20.14
C LEU A 549 2.94 -2.47 19.46
N GLY A 550 2.92 -2.63 18.14
CA GLY A 550 4.05 -2.99 17.31
C GLY A 550 5.16 -1.93 17.38
N THR A 551 6.41 -2.38 17.28
CA THR A 551 7.56 -1.48 17.34
C THR A 551 8.49 -1.71 16.16
N SER A 552 9.27 -0.71 15.78
CA SER A 552 10.17 -0.83 14.62
C SER A 552 11.32 -1.84 14.76
N ASN A 553 11.56 -2.38 15.95
CA ASN A 553 12.46 -3.53 16.15
C ASN A 553 11.71 -4.88 16.14
N GLY A 554 10.42 -4.82 15.79
CA GLY A 554 9.34 -5.80 15.89
C GLY A 554 9.33 -6.63 17.16
N GLY A 555 9.51 -5.96 18.30
CA GLY A 555 8.87 -6.36 19.55
C GLY A 555 7.53 -5.65 19.74
N PHE A 556 6.94 -5.84 20.92
CA PHE A 556 5.65 -5.25 21.29
C PHE A 556 5.74 -4.47 22.61
N LEU A 557 4.99 -3.38 22.70
CA LEU A 557 4.73 -2.65 23.94
C LEU A 557 3.33 -2.99 24.44
N GLY A 558 3.26 -3.82 25.50
CA GLY A 558 1.99 -4.25 26.08
C GLY A 558 1.40 -3.26 27.09
N THR A 559 0.10 -3.00 27.00
CA THR A 559 -0.69 -2.26 27.99
C THR A 559 -1.99 -3.00 28.28
N SER A 560 -2.39 -3.11 29.55
CA SER A 560 -3.70 -3.68 29.90
C SER A 560 -4.83 -2.74 29.47
N VAL A 561 -5.88 -3.31 28.88
CA VAL A 561 -7.10 -2.58 28.52
C VAL A 561 -8.31 -3.28 29.14
N ASN A 562 -9.48 -2.64 29.07
CA ASN A 562 -10.72 -3.24 29.54
C ASN A 562 -11.80 -3.05 28.47
N MET A 563 -12.05 -4.14 27.76
CA MET A 563 -13.10 -4.27 26.76
C MET A 563 -14.31 -4.95 27.41
N PRO A 564 -15.53 -4.74 26.92
CA PRO A 564 -16.70 -5.37 27.48
C PRO A 564 -16.66 -6.86 27.13
N GLY A 565 -16.37 -7.71 28.11
CA GLY A 565 -16.24 -9.16 27.97
C GLY A 565 -17.53 -9.93 27.60
N GLU A 566 -18.59 -9.25 27.15
CA GLU A 566 -19.88 -9.86 26.80
C GLU A 566 -19.94 -10.34 25.33
N PHE A 567 -19.05 -9.89 24.46
CA PHE A 567 -19.16 -10.12 23.02
C PHE A 567 -18.31 -11.30 22.54
N GLY A 568 -18.74 -11.94 21.44
CA GLY A 568 -18.01 -13.03 20.79
C GLY A 568 -16.74 -12.59 20.04
N ILE A 569 -16.62 -11.29 19.76
CA ILE A 569 -15.69 -10.63 18.82
C ILE A 569 -15.90 -11.02 17.36
N SER A 570 -15.87 -9.97 16.54
CA SER A 570 -15.65 -10.00 15.10
C SER A 570 -14.49 -9.03 14.80
N VAL A 571 -13.95 -9.17 13.61
CA VAL A 571 -12.84 -8.45 12.96
C VAL A 571 -12.58 -6.96 13.31
N SER A 572 -11.36 -6.52 12.99
CA SER A 572 -10.87 -5.15 12.99
C SER A 572 -10.79 -4.58 11.58
N GLY A 573 -10.74 -3.25 11.48
CA GLY A 573 -10.47 -2.50 10.25
C GLY A 573 -10.73 -1.00 10.42
N ASP A 574 -10.19 -0.17 9.54
CA ASP A 574 -10.39 1.29 9.50
C ASP A 574 -11.77 1.65 8.93
N PHE A 575 -12.81 1.39 9.71
CA PHE A 575 -14.19 1.59 9.27
C PHE A 575 -14.56 3.07 9.18
N ASP A 576 -13.85 3.98 9.84
CA ASP A 576 -14.17 5.42 9.79
C ASP A 576 -13.22 6.26 8.93
N GLY A 577 -12.13 5.67 8.42
CA GLY A 577 -11.16 6.31 7.54
C GLY A 577 -10.15 7.17 8.29
N THR A 578 -9.93 6.89 9.59
CA THR A 578 -8.98 7.63 10.40
C THR A 578 -7.53 7.16 10.23
N GLY A 579 -7.33 6.02 9.56
CA GLY A 579 -6.05 5.31 9.51
C GLY A 579 -5.70 4.63 10.84
N GLN A 580 -6.66 4.52 11.78
CA GLN A 580 -6.55 3.66 12.95
C GLN A 580 -7.62 2.57 12.82
N ASP A 581 -7.25 1.34 13.12
CA ASP A 581 -8.21 0.25 13.06
C ASP A 581 -9.20 0.33 14.22
N ASP A 582 -10.46 0.14 13.89
CA ASP A 582 -11.57 0.02 14.80
C ASP A 582 -11.84 -1.45 15.12
N VAL A 583 -12.71 -1.71 16.12
CA VAL A 583 -13.12 -3.08 16.46
C VAL A 583 -14.62 -3.24 16.36
N LEU A 584 -15.05 -4.26 15.59
CA LEU A 584 -16.43 -4.66 15.51
C LEU A 584 -16.72 -5.82 16.46
N PHE A 585 -17.55 -5.61 17.47
CA PHE A 585 -18.00 -6.67 18.36
C PHE A 585 -19.36 -7.23 17.93
N HIS A 586 -19.42 -8.53 17.63
CA HIS A 586 -20.65 -9.24 17.30
C HIS A 586 -21.04 -10.30 18.34
N GLY A 587 -22.35 -10.51 18.50
CA GLY A 587 -22.90 -11.73 19.10
C GLY A 587 -22.82 -11.84 20.62
N ASP A 588 -23.15 -10.79 21.37
CA ASP A 588 -23.31 -10.92 22.83
C ASP A 588 -24.49 -11.83 23.24
N PRO A 589 -24.73 -12.14 24.53
CA PRO A 589 -25.87 -12.97 24.96
C PRO A 589 -27.25 -12.44 24.52
N ALA A 590 -27.36 -11.14 24.22
CA ALA A 590 -28.55 -10.51 23.66
C ALA A 590 -28.51 -10.37 22.12
N ARG A 591 -27.48 -10.94 21.49
CA ARG A 591 -27.14 -10.90 20.06
C ARG A 591 -27.05 -9.49 19.47
N ARG A 592 -26.47 -8.55 20.24
CA ARG A 592 -26.20 -7.18 19.78
C ARG A 592 -24.88 -7.11 19.02
N THR A 593 -24.77 -6.15 18.09
CA THR A 593 -23.53 -5.77 17.42
C THR A 593 -23.13 -4.35 17.81
N ARG A 594 -21.84 -4.12 18.06
CA ARG A 594 -21.27 -2.81 18.40
C ARG A 594 -20.00 -2.53 17.62
N LEU A 595 -19.91 -1.36 17.01
CA LEU A 595 -18.67 -0.84 16.44
C LEU A 595 -18.01 0.12 17.43
N TRP A 596 -16.72 -0.06 17.65
CA TRP A 596 -15.88 0.71 18.54
C TRP A 596 -14.89 1.51 17.73
N LEU A 597 -15.18 2.80 17.61
CA LEU A 597 -14.35 3.74 16.87
C LEU A 597 -13.26 4.31 17.78
N TYR A 598 -11.99 4.30 17.34
CA TYR A 598 -10.82 4.68 18.16
C TYR A 598 -10.34 6.13 18.02
#